data_AF-A0A851BL82-F1
#
_entry.id   AF-A0A851BL82-F1
#
_cell.length_a   1.000
_cell.length_b   1.000
_cell.length_c   1.000
_cell.angle_alpha   90.00
_cell.angle_beta   90.00
_cell.angle_gamma   90.00
#
_symmetry.space_group_name_H-M   'P 1'
#
loop_
_entity.id
_entity.type
_entity.pdbx_description
1 polymer ?
#
loop_
_entity_poly.entity_id
_entity_poly.type
_entity_poly.pdbx_seq_one_letter_code
_entity_poly.pdbx_strand_id
1 'polypeptide(L)'
;MQQISRMLMKLFQRARLEKPGQVDPRAAEFTLSLLVTMYDRSGTGYVKTRSAAAALISLSGDTLLAKYRAFFQFYAVPDGKATLITRSGLRSLLTDLNQVPAIVGEGCSLSCVEIAIHNCFHGV
;
A
#
# COMPACT_ATOMS: atom_id res chain seq x y z
N MET A 1 0.88 13.55 8.48
CA MET A 1 1.74 13.60 7.26
C MET A 1 3.25 13.73 7.48
N GLN A 2 3.74 14.54 8.43
CA GLN A 2 5.18 14.82 8.58
C GLN A 2 6.08 13.58 8.72
N GLN A 3 5.62 12.51 9.36
CA GLN A 3 6.40 11.27 9.49
C GLN A 3 6.62 10.58 8.14
N ILE A 4 5.57 10.42 7.33
CA ILE A 4 5.66 9.81 5.99
C ILE A 4 6.59 10.64 5.10
N SER A 5 6.42 11.96 5.10
CA SER A 5 7.30 12.89 4.38
C SER A 5 8.79 12.67 4.72
N ARG A 6 9.14 12.62 6.01
CA ARG A 6 10.51 12.37 6.46
C ARG A 6 11.04 11.00 6.03
N MET A 7 10.20 9.96 6.04
CA MET A 7 10.60 8.62 5.59
C MET A 7 10.85 8.59 4.08
N LEU A 8 9.97 9.20 3.28
CA LEU A 8 10.13 9.31 1.84
C LEU A 8 11.39 10.10 1.46
N MET A 9 11.69 11.20 2.16
CA MET A 9 12.93 11.95 1.96
C MET A 9 14.16 11.06 2.17
N LYS A 10 14.21 10.29 3.26
CA LYS A 10 15.31 9.35 3.53
C LYS A 10 15.40 8.26 2.47
N LEU A 11 14.27 7.71 2.04
CA LEU A 11 14.20 6.66 1.02
C LEU A 11 14.75 7.16 -0.32
N PHE A 12 14.27 8.29 -0.82
CA PHE A 12 14.73 8.85 -2.09
C PHE A 12 16.15 9.40 -2.03
N GLN A 13 16.60 9.89 -0.86
CA GLN A 13 18.01 10.26 -0.69
C GLN A 13 18.93 9.04 -0.86
N ARG A 14 18.59 7.88 -0.29
CA ARG A 14 19.34 6.64 -0.49
C ARG A 14 19.30 6.18 -1.95
N ALA A 15 18.11 6.17 -2.55
CA ALA A 15 17.95 5.78 -3.95
C ALA A 15 18.75 6.68 -4.90
N ARG A 16 18.87 7.99 -4.61
CA ARG A 16 19.72 8.93 -5.36
C ARG A 16 21.21 8.60 -5.31
N LEU A 17 21.69 8.11 -4.16
CA LEU A 17 23.09 7.70 -4.01
C LEU A 17 23.38 6.42 -4.78
N GLU A 18 22.43 5.48 -4.77
CA GLU A 18 22.54 4.20 -5.48
C GLU A 18 22.41 4.35 -6.99
N LYS A 19 21.53 5.24 -7.46
CA LYS A 19 21.28 5.51 -8.88
C LYS A 19 21.31 7.01 -9.18
N PRO A 20 22.51 7.62 -9.27
CA PRO A 20 22.65 9.03 -9.57
C PRO A 20 21.96 9.42 -10.89
N GLY A 21 21.26 10.56 -10.89
CA GLY A 21 20.57 11.09 -12.06
C GLY A 21 19.23 10.43 -12.42
N GLN A 22 18.85 9.32 -11.79
CA GLN A 22 17.58 8.64 -12.07
C GLN A 22 16.42 9.04 -11.15
N VAL A 23 16.72 9.73 -10.04
CA VAL A 23 15.72 10.10 -9.03
C VAL A 23 15.59 11.61 -8.97
N ASP A 24 14.38 12.10 -9.28
CA ASP A 24 14.02 13.50 -9.22
C ASP A 24 14.19 14.07 -7.79
N PRO A 25 14.75 15.27 -7.61
CA PRO A 25 14.88 15.90 -6.29
C PRO A 25 13.56 16.03 -5.51
N ARG A 26 12.42 16.13 -6.21
CA ARG A 26 11.05 16.25 -5.67
C ARG A 26 10.33 14.91 -5.57
N ALA A 27 10.98 13.77 -5.82
CA ALA A 27 10.34 12.45 -5.79
C ALA A 27 9.59 12.16 -4.47
N ALA A 28 10.14 12.61 -3.33
CA ALA A 28 9.47 12.48 -2.03
C ALA A 28 8.17 13.30 -1.93
N GLU A 29 8.14 14.50 -2.50
CA GLU A 29 6.97 15.39 -2.54
C GLU A 29 5.89 14.79 -3.44
N PHE A 30 6.25 14.35 -4.65
CA PHE A 30 5.32 13.73 -5.58
C PHE A 30 4.73 12.43 -5.03
N THR A 31 5.56 11.59 -4.41
CA THR A 31 5.09 10.35 -3.79
C THR A 31 4.18 10.63 -2.60
N LEU A 32 4.49 11.64 -1.78
CA LEU A 32 3.61 12.03 -0.67
C LEU A 32 2.26 12.54 -1.20
N SER A 33 2.27 13.40 -2.21
CA SER A 33 1.05 13.90 -2.86
C SER A 33 0.20 12.76 -3.41
N LEU A 34 0.83 11.78 -4.07
CA LEU A 34 0.16 10.58 -4.56
C LEU A 34 -0.53 9.79 -3.44
N LEU A 35 0.17 9.55 -2.33
CA LEU A 35 -0.39 8.83 -1.16
C LEU A 35 -1.55 9.58 -0.51
N VAL A 36 -1.47 10.91 -0.42
CA VAL A 36 -2.55 11.77 0.09
C VAL A 36 -3.78 11.65 -0.82
N THR A 37 -3.60 11.75 -2.14
CA THR A 37 -4.68 11.59 -3.12
C THR A 37 -5.35 10.22 -3.04
N MET A 38 -4.57 9.15 -2.82
CA MET A 38 -5.11 7.81 -2.67
C MET A 38 -5.94 7.65 -1.38
N TYR A 39 -5.45 8.12 -0.24
CA TYR A 39 -5.93 7.66 1.07
C TYR A 39 -6.50 8.75 1.99
N ASP A 40 -6.35 10.03 1.66
CA ASP A 40 -6.86 11.16 2.45
C ASP A 40 -7.85 12.03 1.65
N ARG A 41 -8.78 11.37 0.94
CA ARG A 41 -9.76 12.04 0.06
C ARG A 41 -10.69 13.01 0.79
N SER A 42 -10.89 12.80 2.08
CA SER A 42 -11.71 13.68 2.94
C SER A 42 -10.93 14.84 3.55
N GLY A 43 -9.63 15.01 3.23
CA GLY A 43 -8.82 16.12 3.70
C GLY A 43 -8.57 16.12 5.21
N THR A 44 -8.47 14.93 5.81
CA THR A 44 -8.25 14.75 7.26
C THR A 44 -6.83 15.08 7.70
N GLY A 45 -5.88 15.17 6.77
CA GLY A 45 -4.45 15.34 7.04
C GLY A 45 -3.77 14.05 7.53
N TYR A 46 -4.44 12.90 7.39
CA TYR A 46 -4.00 11.63 7.94
C TYR A 46 -4.06 10.48 6.92
N VAL A 47 -2.96 9.74 6.81
CA VAL A 47 -2.86 8.50 6.02
C VAL A 47 -2.34 7.41 6.94
N LYS A 48 -3.07 6.29 6.98
CA LYS A 48 -2.66 5.12 7.76
C LYS A 48 -1.34 4.59 7.22
N THR A 49 -0.41 4.26 8.12
CA THR A 49 0.89 3.70 7.76
C THR A 49 0.77 2.42 6.93
N ARG A 50 -0.22 1.56 7.24
CA ARG A 50 -0.47 0.32 6.49
C ARG A 50 -0.89 0.62 5.05
N SER A 51 -1.83 1.52 4.84
CA SER A 51 -2.29 1.94 3.51
C SER A 51 -1.14 2.55 2.69
N ALA A 52 -0.32 3.41 3.29
CA ALA A 52 0.87 3.95 2.62
C ALA A 52 1.86 2.84 2.24
N ALA A 53 2.12 1.89 3.14
CA ALA A 53 2.99 0.75 2.86
C ALA A 53 2.42 -0.13 1.72
N ALA A 54 1.11 -0.38 1.70
CA ALA A 54 0.46 -1.15 0.66
C ALA A 54 0.65 -0.53 -0.74
N ALA A 55 0.46 0.79 -0.87
CA ALA A 55 0.71 1.47 -2.14
C ALA A 55 2.19 1.41 -2.54
N LEU A 56 3.12 1.69 -1.61
CA LEU A 56 4.56 1.67 -1.89
C LEU A 56 5.04 0.26 -2.30
N ILE A 57 4.58 -0.79 -1.63
CA ILE A 57 4.88 -2.18 -2.00
C ILE A 57 4.28 -2.49 -3.39
N SER A 58 3.05 -2.08 -3.67
CA SER A 58 2.38 -2.30 -4.96
C SER A 58 3.16 -1.70 -6.13
N LEU A 59 3.63 -0.45 -5.95
CA LEU A 59 4.32 0.33 -6.98
C LEU A 59 5.83 0.08 -7.02
N SER A 60 6.37 -0.74 -6.12
CA SER A 60 7.79 -1.08 -6.10
C SER A 60 8.21 -1.91 -7.32
N GLY A 61 9.52 -1.96 -7.58
CA GLY A 61 10.12 -2.81 -8.62
C GLY A 61 10.30 -4.28 -8.22
N ASP A 62 9.73 -4.72 -7.09
CA ASP A 62 9.89 -6.09 -6.60
C ASP A 62 9.14 -7.14 -7.43
N THR A 63 9.55 -8.39 -7.30
CA THR A 63 8.82 -9.53 -7.88
C THR A 63 7.41 -9.64 -7.29
N LEU A 64 6.48 -10.18 -8.09
CA LEU A 64 5.09 -10.37 -7.65
C LEU A 64 4.98 -11.19 -6.35
N LEU A 65 5.78 -12.26 -6.22
CA LEU A 65 5.81 -13.10 -5.03
C LEU A 65 6.30 -12.33 -3.79
N ALA A 66 7.33 -11.48 -3.94
CA ALA A 66 7.83 -10.66 -2.85
C ALA A 66 6.79 -9.65 -2.37
N LYS A 67 6.06 -9.02 -3.31
CA LYS A 67 4.94 -8.12 -2.98
C LYS A 67 3.85 -8.82 -2.18
N TYR A 68 3.40 -10.01 -2.64
CA TYR A 68 2.38 -10.77 -1.91
C TYR A 68 2.84 -11.19 -0.50
N ARG A 69 4.09 -11.63 -0.35
CA ARG A 69 4.66 -11.95 0.97
C ARG A 69 4.68 -10.72 1.89
N ALA A 70 5.09 -9.57 1.37
CA ALA A 70 5.10 -8.32 2.13
C ALA A 70 3.68 -7.90 2.56
N PHE A 71 2.70 -7.98 1.66
CA PHE A 71 1.30 -7.70 2.02
C PHE A 71 0.80 -8.64 3.12
N PHE A 72 1.06 -9.95 2.98
CA PHE A 72 0.67 -10.91 4.00
C PHE A 72 1.32 -10.58 5.34
N GLN A 73 2.62 -10.28 5.37
CA GLN A 73 3.32 -9.91 6.60
C GLN A 73 2.77 -8.63 7.26
N PHE A 74 2.36 -7.63 6.49
CA PHE A 74 1.83 -6.36 7.02
C PHE A 74 0.39 -6.43 7.53
N TYR A 75 -0.41 -7.37 7.01
CA TYR A 75 -1.85 -7.47 7.29
C TYR A 75 -2.25 -8.73 8.06
N ALA A 76 -1.38 -9.74 8.12
CA ALA A 76 -1.58 -10.90 8.96
C ALA A 76 -1.38 -10.57 10.44
N VAL A 77 -2.00 -11.39 11.28
CA VAL A 77 -1.83 -11.36 12.74
C VAL A 77 -1.11 -12.62 13.18
N PRO A 78 -0.30 -12.54 14.25
CA PRO A 78 0.29 -13.74 14.85
C PRO A 78 -0.79 -14.57 15.54
N ASP A 79 -0.78 -15.88 15.30
CA ASP A 79 -1.67 -16.87 15.92
C ASP A 79 -0.87 -17.85 16.80
N GLY A 80 0.10 -17.31 17.54
CA GLY A 80 1.00 -18.06 18.42
C GLY A 80 2.07 -18.90 17.71
N LYS A 81 1.69 -19.73 16.72
CA LYS A 81 2.60 -20.63 15.98
C LYS A 81 2.79 -20.26 14.50
N ALA A 82 1.85 -19.50 13.93
CA ALA A 82 1.87 -19.09 12.53
C ALA A 82 1.39 -17.64 12.37
N THR A 83 1.58 -17.08 11.18
CA THR A 83 0.94 -15.83 10.76
C THR A 83 -0.28 -16.17 9.92
N LEU A 84 -1.44 -15.65 10.31
CA LEU A 84 -2.71 -15.88 9.62
C LEU A 84 -3.32 -14.55 9.19
N ILE A 85 -3.97 -14.54 8.04
CA ILE A 85 -4.78 -13.38 7.62
C ILE A 85 -6.23 -13.61 8.02
N THR A 86 -6.80 -12.65 8.74
CA THR A 86 -8.23 -12.66 9.10
C THR A 86 -9.06 -12.07 7.95
N ARG A 87 -10.38 -12.31 7.97
CA ARG A 87 -11.30 -11.64 7.01
C ARG A 87 -11.19 -10.12 7.06
N SER A 88 -11.04 -9.54 8.26
CA SER A 88 -10.87 -8.10 8.43
C SER A 88 -9.50 -7.60 7.94
N GLY A 89 -8.44 -8.39 8.13
CA GLY A 89 -7.11 -8.12 7.60
C GLY A 89 -7.10 -8.12 6.07
N LEU A 90 -7.69 -9.15 5.45
CA LEU A 90 -7.83 -9.24 3.99
C LEU A 90 -8.70 -8.11 3.43
N ARG A 91 -9.82 -7.78 4.11
CA ARG A 91 -10.64 -6.61 3.73
C ARG A 91 -9.83 -5.33 3.70
N SER A 92 -9.10 -5.06 4.78
CA SER A 92 -8.27 -3.85 4.88
C SER A 92 -7.24 -3.79 3.75
N LEU A 93 -6.56 -4.92 3.48
CA LEU A 93 -5.59 -5.02 2.39
C LEU A 93 -6.23 -4.73 1.03
N LEU A 94 -7.31 -5.42 0.69
CA LEU A 94 -7.96 -5.26 -0.61
C LEU A 94 -8.56 -3.87 -0.80
N THR A 95 -9.15 -3.29 0.26
CA THR A 95 -9.62 -1.90 0.23
C THR A 95 -8.47 -0.92 0.00
N ASP A 96 -7.32 -1.12 0.67
CA ASP A 96 -6.14 -0.27 0.50
C ASP A 96 -5.55 -0.41 -0.92
N LEU A 97 -5.43 -1.64 -1.43
CA LEU A 97 -4.92 -1.90 -2.78
C LEU A 97 -5.82 -1.34 -3.88
N ASN A 98 -7.15 -1.41 -3.69
CA ASN A 98 -8.12 -0.88 -4.66
C ASN A 98 -8.01 0.64 -4.85
N GLN A 99 -7.42 1.37 -3.90
CA GLN A 99 -7.18 2.82 -4.08
C GLN A 99 -6.14 3.12 -5.17
N VAL A 100 -5.19 2.20 -5.43
CA VAL A 100 -4.11 2.39 -6.39
C VAL A 100 -4.64 2.51 -7.83
N PRO A 101 -5.47 1.59 -8.35
CA PRO A 101 -6.12 1.78 -9.65
C PRO A 101 -7.27 2.80 -9.59
N ALA A 102 -7.92 3.02 -8.43
CA ALA A 102 -9.03 3.97 -8.33
C ALA A 102 -8.63 5.43 -8.62
N ILE A 103 -7.39 5.83 -8.34
CA ILE A 103 -6.93 7.20 -8.64
C ILE A 103 -6.83 7.49 -10.15
N VAL A 104 -6.78 6.45 -10.99
CA VAL A 104 -6.80 6.56 -12.45
C VAL A 104 -8.14 6.14 -13.05
N GLY A 105 -9.18 5.97 -12.22
CA GLY A 105 -10.52 5.59 -12.68
C GLY A 105 -10.71 4.09 -12.93
N GLU A 106 -9.74 3.25 -12.58
CA GLU A 106 -9.76 1.79 -12.81
C GLU A 106 -10.06 0.98 -11.55
N GLY A 107 -10.58 1.64 -10.50
CA GLY A 107 -10.93 0.98 -9.24
C GLY A 107 -12.13 0.05 -9.40
N CYS A 108 -12.16 -1.03 -8.61
CA CYS A 108 -13.34 -1.88 -8.50
C CYS A 108 -14.35 -1.31 -7.50
N SER A 109 -15.61 -1.68 -7.62
CA SER A 109 -16.62 -1.38 -6.61
C SER A 109 -16.31 -2.08 -5.29
N LEU A 110 -16.86 -1.56 -4.19
CA LEU A 110 -16.76 -2.20 -2.87
C LEU A 110 -17.30 -3.64 -2.86
N SER A 111 -18.29 -3.93 -3.71
CA SER A 111 -18.82 -5.30 -3.87
C SER A 111 -17.78 -6.29 -4.39
N CYS A 112 -16.84 -5.87 -5.26
CA CYS A 112 -15.77 -6.74 -5.72
C CYS A 112 -14.88 -7.21 -4.56
N VAL A 113 -14.58 -6.30 -3.63
CA VAL A 113 -13.74 -6.59 -2.46
C VAL A 113 -14.43 -7.63 -1.57
N GLU A 114 -15.73 -7.47 -1.31
CA GLU A 114 -16.49 -8.42 -0.51
C GLU A 114 -16.58 -9.80 -1.16
N ILE A 115 -16.79 -9.87 -2.48
CA ILE A 115 -16.79 -11.13 -3.23
C ILE A 115 -15.42 -11.81 -3.16
N ALA A 116 -14.33 -11.06 -3.35
CA ALA A 116 -12.97 -11.60 -3.29
C ALA A 116 -12.65 -12.17 -1.89
N ILE A 117 -13.10 -11.50 -0.82
CA ILE A 117 -12.95 -12.00 0.56
C ILE A 117 -13.75 -13.27 0.75
N HIS A 118 -15.01 -13.29 0.30
CA HIS A 118 -15.87 -14.46 0.42
C HIS A 118 -15.23 -15.68 -0.23
N ASN A 119 -14.77 -15.55 -1.47
CA ASN A 119 -14.16 -16.63 -2.25
C ASN A 119 -12.83 -17.09 -1.64
N CYS A 120 -12.03 -16.17 -1.11
CA CYS A 120 -10.76 -16.51 -0.47
C CYS A 120 -10.94 -17.41 0.76
N PHE A 121 -12.01 -17.24 1.54
CA PHE A 121 -12.25 -17.98 2.78
C PHE A 121 -13.17 -19.19 2.64
N HIS A 122 -14.00 -19.27 1.60
CA HIS A 122 -14.94 -20.39 1.40
C HIS A 122 -14.63 -21.23 0.16
N GLY A 123 -13.63 -20.86 -0.64
CA GLY A 123 -13.41 -21.43 -1.97
C GLY A 123 -14.23 -20.72 -3.04
N VAL A 124 -13.89 -21.00 -4.30
CA VAL A 124 -14.64 -20.56 -5.48
C VAL A 124 -15.74 -21.57 -5.78
#